data_AF-A0A176J6T3-F1
#
_entry.id   AF-A0A176J6T3-F1
#
_cell.length_a   1.000
_cell.length_b   1.000
_cell.length_c   1.000
_cell.angle_alpha   90.00
_cell.angle_beta   90.00
_cell.angle_gamma   90.00
#
_symmetry.space_group_name_H-M   'P 1'
#
loop_
_entity.id
_entity.type
_entity.pdbx_description
1 polymer ?
#
loop_
_entity_poly.entity_id
_entity_poly.type
_entity_poly.pdbx_seq_one_letter_code
_entity_poly.pdbx_strand_id
1 'polypeptide(L)'
;MTLLTWISILLLAVLIFMVMRLHESAKRKIAIGAAGILAVFFLMLDQPVTNRQASVVEETPVKTDSSSDEEIVKLKQQLKEAESTGKENEQTAEKLKQQLADAEAKKTQDIQAAVKAAEDKMTKAHQEEMKQVLDHAFKQSQEKAEPVQAYDDSAGEPETPSDKPSEFDPFGPDLDCGDFSSQADAQAVYDAAGGPGKDPHDLDRDHDGMACDVN
;
A
#
# COMPACT_ATOMS: atom_id res chain seq x y z
N MET A 1 16.08 -4.82 36.19
CA MET A 1 16.73 -4.81 34.86
C MET A 1 16.00 -5.68 33.82
N THR A 2 14.73 -6.02 34.01
CA THR A 2 14.05 -7.07 33.23
C THR A 2 12.83 -6.59 32.44
N LEU A 3 12.45 -5.31 32.45
CA LEU A 3 11.31 -4.82 31.65
C LEU A 3 11.77 -3.98 30.46
N LEU A 4 12.67 -3.02 30.71
CA LEU A 4 13.24 -2.17 29.66
C LEU A 4 14.04 -2.97 28.62
N THR A 5 14.71 -4.04 29.05
CA THR A 5 15.46 -4.95 28.16
C THR A 5 14.52 -5.73 27.25
N TRP A 6 13.39 -6.23 27.76
CA TRP A 6 12.39 -6.94 26.97
C TRP A 6 11.65 -6.02 26.01
N ILE A 7 11.34 -4.79 26.42
CA ILE A 7 10.75 -3.76 25.54
C ILE A 7 11.73 -3.43 24.40
N SER A 8 13.02 -3.27 24.70
CA SER A 8 14.04 -3.01 23.67
C SER A 8 14.17 -4.18 22.68
N ILE A 9 14.13 -5.43 23.16
CA ILE A 9 14.18 -6.62 22.30
C ILE A 9 12.93 -6.72 21.42
N LEU A 10 11.76 -6.41 21.99
CA LEU A 10 10.48 -6.46 21.27
C LEU A 10 10.41 -5.38 20.18
N LEU A 11 10.86 -4.15 20.48
CA LEU A 11 10.95 -3.07 19.48
C LEU A 11 11.93 -3.42 18.34
N LEU A 12 13.07 -4.04 18.67
CA LEU A 12 14.04 -4.49 17.68
C LEU A 12 13.46 -5.60 16.80
N ALA A 13 12.74 -6.56 17.38
CA ALA A 13 12.06 -7.63 16.64
C ALA A 13 10.98 -7.10 15.70
N VAL A 14 10.18 -6.12 16.15
CA VAL A 14 9.14 -5.47 15.33
C VAL A 14 9.76 -4.66 14.19
N LEU A 15 10.87 -3.94 14.44
CA LEU A 15 11.61 -3.24 13.38
C LEU A 15 12.16 -4.20 12.33
N ILE A 16 12.78 -5.31 12.77
CA ILE A 16 13.28 -6.36 11.86
C ILE A 16 12.12 -6.95 11.04
N PHE A 17 10.99 -7.25 11.67
CA PHE A 17 9.81 -7.77 10.98
C PHE A 17 9.25 -6.78 9.96
N MET A 18 9.16 -5.49 10.30
CA MET A 18 8.73 -4.45 9.36
C MET A 18 9.69 -4.32 8.18
N VAL A 19 11.01 -4.35 8.41
CA VAL A 19 12.02 -4.30 7.34
C VAL A 19 11.94 -5.56 6.46
N MET A 20 11.76 -6.75 7.03
CA MET A 20 11.58 -7.99 6.28
C MET A 20 10.28 -7.95 5.45
N ARG A 21 9.18 -7.44 6.00
CA ARG A 21 7.87 -7.36 5.31
C ARG A 21 7.84 -6.28 4.22
N LEU A 22 8.56 -5.17 4.41
CA LEU A 22 8.79 -4.14 3.39
C LEU A 22 9.73 -4.63 2.28
N HIS A 23 10.67 -5.52 2.62
CA HIS A 23 11.54 -6.16 1.63
C HIS A 23 10.79 -7.22 0.80
N GLU A 24 9.78 -7.88 1.37
CA GLU A 24 9.00 -8.90 0.66
C GLU A 24 8.04 -8.32 -0.39
N SER A 25 7.56 -7.09 -0.17
CA SER A 25 6.75 -6.33 -1.14
C SER A 25 7.58 -5.66 -2.25
N ALA A 26 8.91 -5.60 -2.10
CA ALA A 26 9.82 -4.97 -3.05
C ALA A 26 10.91 -5.93 -3.58
N LYS A 27 10.49 -6.91 -4.41
CA LYS A 27 11.30 -7.62 -5.44
C LYS A 27 12.37 -8.61 -4.96
N ARG A 28 12.14 -9.89 -5.32
CA ARG A 28 13.06 -11.06 -5.32
C ARG A 28 14.33 -10.94 -6.20
N LYS A 29 14.91 -9.75 -6.43
CA LYS A 29 16.13 -9.63 -7.28
C LYS A 29 17.30 -8.85 -6.66
N ILE A 30 17.20 -8.35 -5.43
CA ILE A 30 18.27 -7.54 -4.80
C ILE A 30 18.80 -8.16 -3.48
N ALA A 31 18.26 -9.31 -3.06
CA ALA A 31 18.57 -9.91 -1.76
C ALA A 31 20.02 -10.43 -1.59
N ILE A 32 20.79 -10.65 -2.67
CA ILE A 32 22.17 -11.16 -2.57
C ILE A 32 23.19 -10.04 -2.30
N GLY A 33 22.86 -8.78 -2.60
CA GLY A 33 23.79 -7.65 -2.41
C GLY A 33 23.83 -7.10 -0.98
N ALA A 34 22.67 -6.99 -0.33
CA ALA A 34 22.56 -6.32 0.97
C ALA A 34 23.19 -7.12 2.12
N ALA A 35 23.10 -8.46 2.09
CA ALA A 35 23.73 -9.32 3.10
C ALA A 35 25.27 -9.25 3.04
N GLY A 36 25.84 -9.12 1.84
CA GLY A 36 27.30 -8.96 1.67
C GLY A 36 27.80 -7.63 2.21
N ILE A 37 27.08 -6.53 1.97
CA ILE A 37 27.46 -5.20 2.45
C ILE A 37 27.38 -5.13 3.98
N LEU A 38 26.35 -5.73 4.58
CA LEU A 38 26.20 -5.80 6.03
C LEU A 38 27.29 -6.65 6.70
N ALA A 39 27.71 -7.75 6.08
CA ALA A 39 28.81 -8.59 6.57
C ALA A 39 30.17 -7.85 6.51
N VAL A 40 30.44 -7.10 5.44
CA VAL A 40 31.67 -6.27 5.34
C VAL A 40 31.67 -5.13 6.35
N PHE A 41 30.51 -4.51 6.60
CA PHE A 41 30.40 -3.46 7.62
C PHE A 41 30.61 -4.00 9.03
N PHE A 42 30.11 -5.20 9.34
CA PHE A 42 30.39 -5.86 10.63
C PHE A 42 31.86 -6.26 10.79
N LEU A 43 32.51 -6.73 9.72
CA LEU A 43 33.96 -7.02 9.74
C LEU A 43 34.83 -5.76 9.89
N MET A 44 34.34 -4.59 9.47
CA MET A 44 35.02 -3.30 9.66
C MET A 44 34.82 -2.72 11.07
N LEU A 45 33.67 -2.95 11.69
CA LEU A 45 33.37 -2.48 13.06
C LEU A 45 34.07 -3.31 14.15
N ASP A 46 34.54 -4.51 13.84
CA ASP A 46 35.27 -5.37 14.78
C ASP A 46 36.80 -5.17 14.72
N GLN A 47 37.28 -4.15 13.99
CA GLN A 47 38.66 -3.70 14.14
C GLN A 47 38.80 -3.10 15.55
N PRO A 48 39.55 -3.73 16.47
CA PRO A 48 39.80 -3.12 17.76
C PRO A 48 40.48 -1.79 17.50
N VAL A 49 39.84 -0.70 17.92
CA VAL A 49 40.49 0.61 18.06
C VAL A 49 41.65 0.38 19.02
N THR A 50 42.80 0.02 18.44
CA THR A 50 44.07 -0.03 19.14
C THR A 50 44.35 1.40 19.51
N ASN A 51 44.00 1.68 20.76
CA ASN A 51 44.27 2.91 21.46
C ASN A 51 45.73 3.26 21.23
N ARG A 52 45.95 4.19 20.30
CA ARG A 52 47.25 4.75 19.97
C ARG A 52 47.65 5.53 21.22
N GLN A 53 48.34 4.86 22.14
CA GLN A 53 49.07 5.55 23.19
C GLN A 53 49.93 6.58 22.48
N ALA A 54 49.59 7.84 22.68
CA ALA A 54 50.43 8.98 22.39
C ALA A 54 51.71 8.77 23.21
N SER A 55 52.71 8.13 22.62
CA SER A 55 54.08 8.23 23.09
C SER A 55 54.45 9.69 22.91
N VAL A 56 54.52 10.39 24.05
CA VAL A 56 55.16 11.70 24.20
C VAL A 56 56.54 11.58 23.57
N VAL A 57 56.70 12.17 22.38
CA VAL A 57 57.99 12.33 21.73
C VAL A 57 58.71 13.42 22.50
N GLU A 58 59.73 13.01 23.23
CA GLU A 58 60.71 13.87 23.88
C GLU A 58 61.40 14.70 22.81
N GLU A 59 61.19 16.02 22.86
CA GLU A 59 61.81 16.99 21.96
C GLU A 59 63.34 16.98 22.17
N THR A 60 64.04 16.28 21.29
CA THR A 60 65.47 16.50 21.11
C THR A 60 65.65 17.63 20.08
N PRO A 61 66.52 18.62 20.35
CA PRO A 61 66.73 19.75 19.44
C PRO A 61 67.50 19.28 18.20
N VAL A 62 66.76 18.97 17.14
CA VAL A 62 67.30 18.64 15.82
C VAL A 62 67.77 19.93 15.16
N LYS A 63 69.06 19.98 14.84
CA LYS A 63 69.66 21.03 14.01
C LYS A 63 69.09 20.91 12.60
N THR A 64 68.46 21.99 12.16
CA THR A 64 67.91 22.20 10.82
C THR A 64 69.03 22.28 9.80
N ASP A 65 69.21 21.20 9.04
CA ASP A 65 69.89 21.24 7.75
C ASP A 65 68.88 21.70 6.70
N SER A 66 69.29 22.63 5.82
CA SER A 66 68.49 23.36 4.83
C SER A 66 67.73 22.50 3.78
N SER A 67 67.73 21.18 3.91
CA SER A 67 67.00 20.24 3.06
C SER A 67 65.54 20.06 3.48
N SER A 68 65.20 20.30 4.75
CA SER A 68 63.84 20.13 5.27
C SER A 68 62.87 21.22 4.81
N ASP A 69 63.37 22.41 4.47
CA ASP A 69 62.54 23.53 4.04
C ASP A 69 61.95 23.31 2.64
N GLU A 70 62.66 22.62 1.74
CA GLU A 70 62.17 22.33 0.39
C GLU A 70 61.04 21.29 0.39
N GLU A 71 61.13 20.28 1.26
CA GLU A 71 60.07 19.27 1.43
C GLU A 71 58.78 19.89 2.00
N ILE A 72 58.90 20.84 2.94
CA ILE A 72 57.76 21.57 3.50
C ILE A 72 57.04 22.38 2.41
N VAL A 73 57.78 23.00 1.47
CA VAL A 73 57.17 23.74 0.36
C VAL A 73 56.44 22.82 -0.60
N LYS A 74 57.01 21.65 -0.94
CA LYS A 74 56.35 20.65 -1.80
C LYS A 74 55.08 20.09 -1.16
N LEU A 75 55.11 19.79 0.15
CA LEU A 75 53.93 19.31 0.88
C LEU A 75 52.82 20.37 0.95
N LYS A 76 53.16 21.65 1.14
CA LYS A 76 52.16 22.74 1.11
C LYS A 76 51.50 22.88 -0.26
N GLN A 77 52.26 22.74 -1.33
CA GLN A 77 51.74 22.76 -2.70
C GLN A 77 50.75 21.60 -2.92
N GLN A 78 51.13 20.38 -2.53
CA GLN A 78 50.28 19.20 -2.64
C GLN A 78 49.00 19.31 -1.81
N LEU A 79 49.08 19.88 -0.60
CA LEU A 79 47.90 20.10 0.23
C LEU A 79 46.90 21.04 -0.44
N LYS A 80 47.40 22.11 -1.06
CA LYS A 80 46.58 23.09 -1.79
C LYS A 80 45.91 22.49 -3.03
N GLU A 81 46.63 21.63 -3.75
CA GLU A 81 46.07 20.88 -4.89
C GLU A 81 44.98 19.92 -4.42
N ALA A 82 45.22 19.14 -3.36
CA ALA A 82 44.24 18.23 -2.79
C ALA A 82 42.97 18.95 -2.29
N GLU A 83 43.11 20.13 -1.67
CA GLU A 83 41.97 20.97 -1.27
C GLU A 83 41.14 21.45 -2.48
N SER A 84 41.80 21.80 -3.58
CA SER A 84 41.10 22.23 -4.80
C SER A 84 40.30 21.10 -5.46
N THR A 85 40.89 19.89 -5.53
CA THR A 85 40.21 18.70 -6.03
C THR A 85 39.07 18.28 -5.11
N GLY A 86 39.22 18.43 -3.80
CA GLY A 86 38.15 18.20 -2.82
C GLY A 86 36.91 19.06 -3.10
N LYS A 87 37.12 20.36 -3.37
CA LYS A 87 36.03 21.29 -3.71
C LYS A 87 35.34 20.96 -5.04
N GLU A 88 36.10 20.53 -6.05
CA GLU A 88 35.54 20.12 -7.34
C GLU A 88 34.68 18.85 -7.20
N ASN A 89 35.13 17.88 -6.39
CA ASN A 89 34.37 16.67 -6.10
C ASN A 89 33.09 16.98 -5.32
N GLU A 90 33.14 17.92 -4.36
CA GLU A 90 31.96 18.37 -3.61
C GLU A 90 30.93 19.05 -4.53
N GLN A 91 31.37 19.97 -5.38
CA GLN A 91 30.50 20.61 -6.38
C GLN A 91 29.88 19.60 -7.35
N THR A 92 30.65 18.59 -7.77
CA THR A 92 30.15 17.52 -8.63
C THR A 92 29.10 16.66 -7.91
N ALA A 93 29.31 16.36 -6.63
CA ALA A 93 28.36 15.61 -5.82
C ALA A 93 27.04 16.39 -5.63
N GLU A 94 27.09 17.70 -5.41
CA GLU A 94 25.90 18.55 -5.33
C GLU A 94 25.15 18.61 -6.66
N LYS A 95 25.87 18.75 -7.78
CA LYS A 95 25.27 18.75 -9.12
C LYS A 95 24.57 17.42 -9.43
N LEU A 96 25.15 16.29 -9.05
CA LEU A 96 24.53 14.97 -9.23
C LEU A 96 23.29 14.80 -8.34
N LYS A 97 23.32 15.29 -7.09
CA LYS A 97 22.13 15.30 -6.22
C LYS A 97 21.00 16.10 -6.83
N GLN A 98 21.29 17.27 -7.40
CA GLN A 98 20.30 18.09 -8.08
C GLN A 98 19.71 17.36 -9.30
N GLN A 99 20.57 16.77 -10.14
CA GLN A 99 20.11 16.01 -11.31
C GLN A 99 19.24 14.81 -10.94
N LEU A 100 19.54 14.14 -9.82
CA LEU A 100 18.72 13.05 -9.30
C LEU A 100 17.33 13.57 -8.88
N ALA A 101 17.29 14.67 -8.12
CA ALA A 101 16.04 15.27 -7.67
C ALA A 101 15.16 15.72 -8.85
N ASP A 102 15.76 16.36 -9.87
CA ASP A 102 15.04 16.80 -11.06
C ASP A 102 14.52 15.61 -11.89
N ALA A 103 15.30 14.53 -11.99
CA ALA A 103 14.89 13.31 -12.68
C ALA A 103 13.76 12.59 -11.94
N GLU A 104 13.80 12.54 -10.61
CA GLU A 104 12.73 11.97 -9.78
C GLU A 104 11.44 12.79 -9.87
N ALA A 105 11.54 14.12 -9.85
CA ALA A 105 10.39 15.02 -10.02
C ALA A 105 9.74 14.82 -11.40
N LYS A 106 10.55 14.77 -12.47
CA LYS A 106 10.06 14.53 -13.83
C LYS A 106 9.37 13.17 -13.96
N LYS A 107 9.99 12.10 -13.43
CA LYS A 107 9.40 10.76 -13.47
C LYS A 107 8.08 10.70 -12.70
N THR A 108 7.99 11.39 -11.57
CA THR A 108 6.76 11.48 -10.78
C THR A 108 5.67 12.20 -11.56
N GLN A 109 6.01 13.30 -12.24
CA GLN A 109 5.09 14.03 -13.10
C GLN A 109 4.58 13.18 -14.28
N ASP A 110 5.47 12.43 -14.94
CA ASP A 110 5.10 11.54 -16.06
C ASP A 110 4.16 10.41 -15.59
N ILE A 111 4.45 9.80 -14.43
CA ILE A 111 3.57 8.78 -13.82
C ILE A 111 2.21 9.38 -13.49
N GLN A 112 2.17 10.56 -12.87
CA GLN A 112 0.91 11.21 -12.49
C GLN A 112 0.08 11.56 -13.73
N ALA A 113 0.70 12.05 -14.81
CA ALA A 113 0.02 12.32 -16.07
C ALA A 113 -0.54 11.04 -16.70
N ALA A 114 0.21 9.94 -16.66
CA ALA A 114 -0.24 8.65 -17.18
C ALA A 114 -1.41 8.06 -16.37
N VAL A 115 -1.39 8.17 -15.04
CA VAL A 115 -2.48 7.75 -14.16
C VAL A 115 -3.75 8.53 -14.47
N LYS A 116 -3.66 9.86 -14.53
CA LYS A 116 -4.82 10.71 -14.87
C LYS A 116 -5.41 10.37 -16.24
N ALA A 117 -4.55 10.16 -17.25
CA ALA A 117 -5.01 9.76 -18.58
C ALA A 117 -5.66 8.36 -18.60
N ALA A 118 -5.28 7.45 -17.69
CA ALA A 118 -5.91 6.16 -17.54
C ALA A 118 -7.27 6.26 -16.82
N GLU A 119 -7.37 7.09 -15.78
CA GLU A 119 -8.64 7.40 -15.09
C GLU A 119 -9.66 8.02 -16.04
N ASP A 120 -9.26 9.00 -16.85
CA ASP A 120 -10.12 9.65 -17.84
C ASP A 120 -10.61 8.65 -18.92
N LYS A 121 -9.76 7.67 -19.30
CA LYS A 121 -10.15 6.61 -20.24
C LYS A 121 -11.13 5.62 -19.61
N MET A 122 -10.90 5.21 -18.37
CA MET A 122 -11.76 4.26 -17.67
C MET A 122 -13.14 4.86 -17.40
N THR A 123 -13.19 6.12 -16.94
CA THR A 123 -14.45 6.82 -16.70
C THR A 123 -15.26 7.01 -17.99
N LYS A 124 -14.59 7.38 -19.09
CA LYS A 124 -15.26 7.50 -20.39
C LYS A 124 -15.78 6.14 -20.91
N ALA A 125 -14.98 5.08 -20.80
CA ALA A 125 -15.39 3.74 -21.21
C ALA A 125 -16.59 3.24 -20.39
N HIS A 126 -16.55 3.43 -19.08
CA HIS A 126 -17.65 3.04 -18.19
C HIS A 126 -18.93 3.84 -18.47
N GLN A 127 -18.81 5.14 -18.75
CA GLN A 127 -19.95 5.97 -19.12
C GLN A 127 -20.58 5.51 -20.46
N GLU A 128 -19.75 5.11 -21.42
CA GLU A 128 -20.22 4.61 -22.72
C GLU A 128 -20.87 3.23 -22.59
N GLU A 129 -20.31 2.34 -21.77
CA GLU A 129 -20.89 1.04 -21.43
C GLU A 129 -22.26 1.19 -20.76
N MET A 130 -22.36 2.07 -19.74
CA MET A 130 -23.63 2.34 -19.06
C MET A 130 -24.68 2.90 -20.01
N LYS A 131 -24.28 3.75 -20.97
CA LYS A 131 -25.18 4.25 -22.01
C LYS A 131 -25.68 3.11 -22.91
N GLN A 132 -24.81 2.19 -23.32
CA GLN A 132 -25.20 1.04 -24.13
C GLN A 132 -26.17 0.12 -23.38
N VAL A 133 -25.93 -0.13 -22.09
CA VAL A 133 -26.84 -0.92 -21.24
C VAL A 133 -28.21 -0.25 -21.14
N LEU A 134 -28.26 1.07 -20.94
CA LEU A 134 -29.51 1.82 -20.86
C LEU A 134 -30.29 1.77 -22.19
N ASP A 135 -29.61 1.96 -23.31
CA ASP A 135 -30.21 1.89 -24.65
C ASP A 135 -30.75 0.47 -24.94
N HIS A 136 -30.02 -0.57 -24.54
CA HIS A 136 -30.45 -1.96 -24.66
C HIS A 136 -31.69 -2.24 -23.79
N ALA A 137 -31.69 -1.82 -22.53
CA ALA A 137 -32.83 -1.97 -21.62
C ALA A 137 -34.08 -1.25 -22.16
N PHE A 138 -33.92 -0.04 -22.68
CA PHE A 138 -35.02 0.72 -23.28
C PHE A 138 -35.59 -0.01 -24.50
N LYS A 139 -34.75 -0.51 -25.40
CA LYS A 139 -35.19 -1.28 -26.56
C LYS A 139 -35.94 -2.55 -26.17
N GLN A 140 -35.43 -3.28 -25.17
CA GLN A 140 -36.07 -4.50 -24.65
C GLN A 140 -37.46 -4.20 -24.05
N SER A 141 -37.62 -3.06 -23.38
CA SER A 141 -38.91 -2.64 -22.83
C SER A 141 -39.96 -2.31 -23.89
N GLN A 142 -39.54 -1.78 -25.05
CA GLN A 142 -40.45 -1.50 -26.17
C GLN A 142 -40.88 -2.76 -26.92
N GLU A 143 -39.98 -3.74 -27.08
CA GLU A 143 -40.28 -4.97 -27.82
C GLU A 143 -41.14 -5.95 -27.01
N LYS A 144 -41.08 -5.88 -25.67
CA LYS A 144 -41.93 -6.68 -24.76
C LYS A 144 -43.29 -6.05 -24.47
N ALA A 145 -43.55 -4.84 -24.99
CA ALA A 145 -44.89 -4.27 -24.99
C ALA A 145 -45.73 -4.95 -26.09
N GLU A 146 -46.13 -6.20 -25.84
CA GLU A 146 -47.21 -6.81 -26.60
C GLU A 146 -48.47 -5.93 -26.47
N PRO A 147 -49.32 -5.87 -27.52
CA PRO A 147 -50.53 -5.08 -27.50
C PRO A 147 -51.35 -5.57 -26.31
N VAL A 148 -51.61 -4.66 -25.37
CA VAL A 148 -52.58 -4.86 -24.30
C VAL A 148 -53.90 -5.14 -25.02
N GLN A 149 -54.19 -6.43 -25.26
CA GLN A 149 -55.51 -6.83 -25.69
C GLN A 149 -56.41 -6.38 -24.56
N ALA A 150 -57.36 -5.52 -24.90
CA ALA A 150 -58.41 -5.07 -24.00
C ALA A 150 -59.03 -6.33 -23.38
N TYR A 151 -58.67 -6.60 -22.13
CA TYR A 151 -59.26 -7.67 -21.36
C TYR A 151 -60.66 -7.19 -21.02
N ASP A 152 -61.63 -7.88 -21.61
CA ASP A 152 -63.03 -7.76 -21.27
C ASP A 152 -63.23 -8.30 -19.85
N ASP A 153 -64.12 -7.61 -19.15
CA ASP A 153 -64.44 -7.72 -17.74
C ASP A 153 -65.16 -9.07 -17.51
N SER A 154 -64.43 -10.14 -17.19
CA SER A 154 -65.05 -11.42 -16.85
C SER A 154 -64.23 -12.20 -15.82
N ALA A 155 -64.80 -12.23 -14.63
CA ALA A 155 -64.39 -12.97 -13.44
C ALA A 155 -63.82 -14.37 -13.75
N GLY A 156 -62.52 -14.51 -13.52
CA GLY A 156 -61.80 -15.76 -13.48
C GLY A 156 -60.64 -15.58 -12.51
N GLU A 157 -60.86 -16.08 -11.29
CA GLU A 157 -59.95 -16.08 -10.14
C GLU A 157 -58.54 -16.55 -10.54
N PRO A 158 -57.52 -15.67 -10.53
CA PRO A 158 -56.15 -16.09 -10.65
C PRO A 158 -55.70 -16.60 -9.27
N GLU A 159 -55.26 -17.85 -9.21
CA GLU A 159 -54.45 -18.37 -8.11
C GLU A 159 -53.22 -17.46 -7.96
N THR A 160 -53.35 -16.52 -7.03
CA THR A 160 -52.32 -15.60 -6.58
C THR A 160 -51.05 -16.37 -6.23
N PRO A 161 -49.87 -16.03 -6.80
CA PRO A 161 -48.63 -16.21 -6.04
C PRO A 161 -48.87 -15.44 -4.74
N SER A 162 -48.82 -16.13 -3.60
CA SER A 162 -49.16 -15.56 -2.29
C SER A 162 -48.47 -14.22 -2.06
N ASP A 163 -49.18 -13.14 -2.36
CA ASP A 163 -49.04 -11.83 -1.73
C ASP A 163 -49.46 -12.02 -0.26
N LYS A 164 -48.64 -12.71 0.53
CA LYS A 164 -48.60 -12.37 1.94
C LYS A 164 -47.89 -11.02 2.01
N PRO A 165 -48.53 -9.99 2.58
CA PRO A 165 -47.79 -8.82 3.03
C PRO A 165 -46.62 -9.35 3.85
N SER A 166 -45.41 -8.88 3.58
CA SER A 166 -44.26 -9.09 4.45
C SER A 166 -44.66 -8.59 5.85
N GLU A 167 -45.16 -9.49 6.68
CA GLU A 167 -45.64 -9.19 8.04
C GLU A 167 -44.46 -8.83 8.97
N PHE A 168 -43.24 -9.08 8.47
CA PHE A 168 -41.99 -8.81 9.13
C PHE A 168 -41.53 -7.37 8.84
N ASP A 169 -41.41 -6.57 9.90
CA ASP A 169 -40.72 -5.28 9.86
C ASP A 169 -39.20 -5.53 9.88
N PRO A 170 -38.45 -5.18 8.82
CA PRO A 170 -36.99 -5.38 8.76
C PRO A 170 -36.22 -4.66 9.86
N PHE A 171 -36.84 -3.68 10.52
CA PHE A 171 -36.27 -2.93 11.65
C PHE A 171 -37.04 -3.15 12.96
N GLY A 172 -37.90 -4.18 12.97
CA GLY A 172 -38.76 -4.53 14.09
C GLY A 172 -38.04 -5.32 15.19
N PRO A 173 -38.80 -6.15 15.95
CA PRO A 173 -38.24 -7.08 16.92
C PRO A 173 -37.22 -8.03 16.28
N ASP A 174 -36.35 -8.62 17.11
CA ASP A 174 -35.38 -9.64 16.69
C ASP A 174 -36.08 -10.82 16.01
N LEU A 175 -35.64 -11.17 14.81
CA LEU A 175 -36.17 -12.27 14.00
C LEU A 175 -35.13 -13.37 13.90
N ASP A 176 -35.55 -14.62 14.09
CA ASP A 176 -34.68 -15.79 13.91
C ASP A 176 -35.11 -16.64 12.71
N CYS A 177 -34.27 -17.59 12.34
CA CYS A 177 -34.57 -18.50 11.22
C CYS A 177 -35.81 -19.38 11.44
N GLY A 178 -36.30 -19.50 12.68
CA GLY A 178 -37.53 -20.21 13.00
C GLY A 178 -38.80 -19.40 12.76
N ASP A 179 -38.68 -18.06 12.64
CA ASP A 179 -39.79 -17.16 12.35
C ASP A 179 -40.25 -17.20 10.88
N PHE A 180 -39.39 -17.72 9.98
CA PHE A 180 -39.66 -17.76 8.55
C PHE A 180 -40.15 -19.14 8.08
N SER A 181 -41.18 -19.14 7.24
CA SER A 181 -41.67 -20.35 6.59
C SER A 181 -40.80 -20.83 5.44
N SER A 182 -39.98 -19.95 4.87
CA SER A 182 -39.09 -20.26 3.77
C SER A 182 -37.81 -19.42 3.82
N GLN A 183 -36.72 -19.96 3.28
CA GLN A 183 -35.46 -19.24 3.13
C GLN A 183 -35.62 -17.98 2.28
N ALA A 184 -36.50 -18.00 1.27
CA ALA A 184 -36.77 -16.84 0.43
C ALA A 184 -37.36 -15.66 1.23
N ASP A 185 -38.24 -15.95 2.21
CA ASP A 185 -38.80 -14.92 3.10
C ASP A 185 -37.72 -14.36 4.02
N ALA A 186 -36.86 -15.22 4.58
CA ALA A 186 -35.72 -14.80 5.41
C ALA A 186 -34.73 -13.93 4.62
N GLN A 187 -34.39 -14.33 3.39
CA GLN A 187 -33.51 -13.58 2.50
C GLN A 187 -34.09 -12.19 2.18
N ALA A 188 -35.40 -12.10 1.91
CA ALA A 188 -36.04 -10.83 1.63
C ALA A 188 -35.97 -9.86 2.81
N VAL A 189 -36.12 -10.36 4.05
CA VAL A 189 -35.98 -9.55 5.26
C VAL A 189 -34.53 -9.16 5.52
N TYR A 190 -33.59 -10.09 5.34
CA TYR A 190 -32.15 -9.82 5.44
C TYR A 190 -31.71 -8.71 4.49
N ASP A 191 -32.07 -8.81 3.21
CA ASP A 191 -31.76 -7.80 2.19
C ASP A 191 -32.41 -6.44 2.52
N ALA A 192 -33.66 -6.45 3.02
CA ALA A 192 -34.38 -5.24 3.40
C ALA A 192 -33.80 -4.56 4.67
N ALA A 193 -33.26 -5.34 5.61
CA ALA A 193 -32.62 -4.83 6.83
C ALA A 193 -31.21 -4.24 6.57
N GLY A 194 -30.64 -4.52 5.39
CA GLY A 194 -29.34 -3.99 4.95
C GLY A 194 -28.32 -5.05 4.54
N GLY A 195 -28.71 -6.34 4.60
CA GLY A 195 -27.95 -7.49 4.14
C GLY A 195 -26.55 -7.59 4.79
N PRO A 196 -25.50 -7.96 4.03
CA PRO A 196 -24.16 -8.21 4.59
C PRO A 196 -23.50 -6.96 5.16
N GLY A 197 -24.00 -5.78 4.82
CA GLY A 197 -23.53 -4.52 5.41
C GLY A 197 -24.11 -4.27 6.81
N LYS A 198 -25.31 -4.79 7.08
CA LYS A 198 -26.05 -4.64 8.33
C LYS A 198 -27.03 -5.80 8.48
N ASP A 199 -26.65 -6.79 9.28
CA ASP A 199 -27.49 -7.91 9.68
C ASP A 199 -27.89 -7.75 11.16
N PRO A 200 -28.92 -6.93 11.47
CA PRO A 200 -29.33 -6.67 12.85
C PRO A 200 -30.00 -7.89 13.51
N HIS A 201 -30.50 -8.83 12.70
CA HIS A 201 -31.23 -10.02 13.13
C HIS A 201 -30.36 -11.28 13.11
N ASP A 202 -29.07 -11.17 12.75
CA ASP A 202 -28.11 -12.29 12.68
C ASP A 202 -28.64 -13.47 11.82
N LEU A 203 -29.32 -13.15 10.71
CA LEU A 203 -29.89 -14.15 9.81
C LEU A 203 -28.83 -14.86 8.96
N ASP A 204 -27.66 -14.25 8.75
CA ASP A 204 -26.51 -14.79 8.00
C ASP A 204 -25.29 -14.88 8.92
N ARG A 205 -25.28 -15.93 9.75
CA ARG A 205 -24.26 -16.10 10.81
C ARG A 205 -22.86 -16.37 10.28
N ASP A 206 -22.76 -17.05 9.15
CA ASP A 206 -21.49 -17.38 8.50
C ASP A 206 -21.02 -16.31 7.51
N HIS A 207 -21.84 -15.29 7.27
CA HIS A 207 -21.53 -14.11 6.46
C HIS A 207 -21.22 -14.46 5.00
N ASP A 208 -21.95 -15.44 4.45
CA ASP A 208 -21.79 -15.87 3.06
C ASP A 208 -22.77 -15.15 2.10
N GLY A 209 -23.69 -14.35 2.66
CA GLY A 209 -24.71 -13.60 1.95
C GLY A 209 -26.05 -14.33 1.82
N MET A 210 -26.17 -15.53 2.38
CA MET A 210 -27.36 -16.37 2.32
C MET A 210 -28.01 -16.48 3.71
N ALA A 211 -29.14 -15.82 3.89
CA ALA A 211 -29.87 -15.84 5.13
C ALA A 211 -30.46 -17.24 5.42
N CYS A 212 -30.26 -17.72 6.66
CA CYS A 212 -30.85 -18.94 7.18
C CYS A 212 -30.64 -20.18 6.29
N ASP A 213 -29.44 -20.32 5.71
CA ASP A 213 -29.12 -21.51 4.92
C ASP A 213 -29.15 -22.78 5.78
N VAL A 214 -29.73 -23.84 5.21
CA VAL A 214 -29.94 -25.14 5.85
C VAL A 214 -28.77 -26.06 5.54
N ASN A 215 -27.60 -25.76 6.11
CA ASN A 215 -26.44 -26.65 6.01
C ASN A 215 -26.42 -27.72 7.11
#